data_AF-A0A5P8P0Z4-F1
#
_entry.id   AF-A0A5P8P0Z4-F1
#
_cell.length_a   1.000
_cell.length_b   1.000
_cell.length_c   1.000
_cell.angle_alpha   90.00
_cell.angle_beta   90.00
_cell.angle_gamma   90.00
#
_symmetry.space_group_name_H-M   'P 1'
#
loop_
_entity.id
_entity.type
_entity.pdbx_description
1 polymer ?
#
loop_
_entity_poly.entity_id
_entity_poly.type
_entity_poly.pdbx_seq_one_letter_code
_entity_poly.pdbx_strand_id
1 'polypeptide(L)'
;MRSKKLISVISLVFILNHQLYAKEYSKEELAEWNKIGVVKKYNIDKWKKLGVQTPQEAELWLKGGYTEKNYLDMWINIGAKTPEDVQRYKDAGVDLAEHSVDFAKANITSLEEIKKWLALGIDTYYIKDWKKANIPAEDVKAWINAGIEQPSDAQYWLDVNVKTPNEIKQWKEIGVLYSDNVERWQRIGLSSPSEVQGWINIDSPENIKKNWLDMGVKTPQEAQKWIDIGIKDSYSFQQWRSAGITEYKDIKMWLSSGLKNPKKISEWNKIGIKKPEHIRKWTTIGLTDPNIVEQLLDMGINDTKEYSPYKNMSYIGHIKMLKEMGITPTPLIEKMSKNYQIYGEILFFKSKEKFLKNLSILKSNGCKTIQGDWFGKADPYENEDLCYIFTAKLSQRLSKDEGLARSTAGKTIHLEFDGAWKENTTKLGIAKGSGSFSYKNGFGAKRIVPSGKVLLTTD
;
A
#
# COMPACT_ATOMS: atom_id res chain seq x y z
N MET A 1 45.89 50.01 -42.42
CA MET A 1 45.57 51.40 -42.06
C MET A 1 44.23 51.53 -41.31
N ARG A 2 43.67 50.60 -40.52
CA ARG A 2 44.14 49.73 -39.40
C ARG A 2 45.16 50.35 -38.43
N SER A 3 44.76 50.31 -37.15
CA SER A 3 45.52 50.25 -35.90
C SER A 3 46.15 51.48 -35.24
N LYS A 4 46.17 52.69 -35.83
CA LYS A 4 46.82 53.84 -35.12
C LYS A 4 45.92 54.64 -34.18
N LYS A 5 44.60 54.73 -34.39
CA LYS A 5 43.71 55.52 -33.52
C LYS A 5 43.12 54.77 -32.31
N LEU A 6 42.98 53.44 -32.38
CA LEU A 6 42.41 52.65 -31.27
C LEU A 6 43.45 52.34 -30.18
N ILE A 7 44.72 52.16 -30.55
CA ILE A 7 45.83 51.97 -29.59
C ILE A 7 46.07 53.26 -28.80
N SER A 8 45.92 54.44 -29.42
CA SER A 8 46.13 55.72 -28.74
C SER A 8 45.11 56.01 -27.64
N VAL A 9 43.86 55.57 -27.78
CA VAL A 9 42.79 55.82 -26.79
C VAL A 9 42.86 54.80 -25.65
N ILE A 10 43.18 53.53 -25.94
CA ILE A 10 43.35 52.50 -24.91
C ILE A 10 44.62 52.76 -24.07
N SER A 11 45.70 53.25 -24.69
CA SER A 11 46.91 53.66 -23.95
C SER A 11 46.71 54.93 -23.11
N LEU A 12 45.92 55.90 -23.56
CA LEU A 12 45.60 57.10 -22.75
C LEU A 12 44.68 56.79 -21.58
N VAL A 13 43.70 55.88 -21.73
CA VAL A 13 42.86 55.45 -20.62
C VAL A 13 43.66 54.59 -19.63
N PHE A 14 44.62 53.78 -20.07
CA PHE A 14 45.53 53.06 -19.17
C PHE A 14 46.51 53.99 -18.43
N ILE A 15 47.00 55.06 -19.07
CA ILE A 15 47.91 56.03 -18.44
C ILE A 15 47.16 56.96 -17.48
N LEU A 16 45.94 57.41 -17.82
CA LEU A 16 45.11 58.21 -16.91
C LEU A 16 44.60 57.39 -15.71
N ASN A 17 44.37 56.08 -15.87
CA ASN A 17 43.97 55.22 -14.76
C ASN A 17 45.15 54.81 -13.85
N HIS A 18 46.40 54.90 -14.33
CA HIS A 18 47.60 54.76 -13.49
C HIS A 18 48.02 56.06 -12.80
N GLN A 19 47.73 57.23 -13.37
CA GLN A 19 48.01 58.52 -12.72
C GLN A 19 46.97 58.92 -11.65
N LEU A 20 45.81 58.27 -11.60
CA LEU A 20 44.79 58.50 -10.56
C LEU A 20 45.00 57.72 -9.25
N TYR A 21 46.09 56.94 -9.10
CA TYR A 21 46.36 56.16 -7.88
C TYR A 21 47.83 56.19 -7.40
N ALA A 22 48.54 57.29 -7.60
CA ALA A 22 49.78 57.55 -6.87
C ALA A 22 49.60 58.80 -6.02
N LYS A 23 48.94 58.67 -4.85
CA LYS A 23 49.04 59.72 -3.82
C LYS A 23 50.52 59.83 -3.47
N GLU A 24 51.17 60.93 -3.83
CA GLU A 24 52.55 61.19 -3.44
C GLU A 24 52.53 61.65 -1.98
N TYR A 25 53.07 60.80 -1.10
CA TYR A 25 53.27 61.16 0.30
C TYR A 25 54.39 62.19 0.39
N SER A 26 54.21 63.21 1.23
CA SER A 26 55.27 64.20 1.44
C SER A 26 56.52 63.52 2.02
N LYS A 27 57.69 64.14 1.85
CA LYS A 27 58.93 63.61 2.43
C LYS A 27 58.83 63.52 3.96
N GLU A 28 58.14 64.48 4.57
CA GLU A 28 57.88 64.55 5.99
C GLU A 28 56.98 63.39 6.43
N GLU A 29 55.89 63.12 5.70
CA GLU A 29 54.99 62.03 6.00
C GLU A 29 55.69 60.67 5.87
N LEU A 30 56.45 60.44 4.79
CA LEU A 30 57.26 59.24 4.62
C LEU A 30 58.27 59.07 5.75
N ALA A 31 58.90 60.16 6.21
CA ALA A 31 59.83 60.13 7.33
C ALA A 31 59.13 59.70 8.64
N GLU A 32 57.91 60.17 8.91
CA GLU A 32 57.14 59.77 10.09
C GLU A 32 56.72 58.29 10.05
N TRP A 33 56.24 57.78 8.90
CA TRP A 33 55.96 56.35 8.74
C TRP A 33 57.23 55.47 8.81
N ASN A 34 58.37 55.97 8.33
CA ASN A 34 59.66 55.30 8.43
C ASN A 34 60.13 55.16 9.89
N LYS A 35 59.92 56.18 10.74
CA LYS A 35 60.32 56.16 12.16
C LYS A 35 59.70 55.00 12.93
N ILE A 36 58.50 54.59 12.56
CA ILE A 36 57.76 53.48 13.19
C ILE A 36 57.94 52.15 12.44
N GLY A 37 58.84 52.09 11.46
CA GLY A 37 59.18 50.85 10.74
C GLY A 37 58.28 50.51 9.55
N VAL A 38 57.35 51.38 9.15
CA VAL A 38 56.49 51.21 7.96
C VAL A 38 57.16 51.87 6.75
N VAL A 39 58.18 51.22 6.19
CA VAL A 39 59.13 51.87 5.27
C VAL A 39 58.68 51.89 3.80
N LYS A 40 57.84 50.93 3.41
CA LYS A 40 57.40 50.79 2.01
C LYS A 40 56.10 51.56 1.79
N LYS A 41 56.05 52.39 0.74
CA LYS A 41 54.84 53.10 0.29
C LYS A 41 53.61 52.17 0.23
N TYR A 42 53.78 50.97 -0.31
CA TYR A 42 52.73 49.95 -0.40
C TYR A 42 52.16 49.54 0.98
N ASN A 43 52.98 49.51 2.03
CA ASN A 43 52.51 49.21 3.38
C ASN A 43 51.72 50.41 3.92
N ILE A 44 52.21 51.64 3.75
CA ILE A 44 51.47 52.87 4.13
C ILE A 44 50.09 52.88 3.46
N ASP A 45 50.02 52.56 2.17
CA ASP A 45 48.75 52.45 1.43
C ASP A 45 47.80 51.41 2.04
N LYS A 46 48.32 50.26 2.50
CA LYS A 46 47.51 49.22 3.16
C LYS A 46 46.96 49.67 4.50
N TRP A 47 47.79 50.23 5.37
CA TRP A 47 47.36 50.76 6.67
C TRP A 47 46.24 51.80 6.49
N LYS A 48 46.42 52.72 5.53
CA LYS A 48 45.40 53.72 5.20
C LYS A 48 44.12 53.12 4.62
N LYS A 49 44.23 52.07 3.79
CA LYS A 49 43.05 51.32 3.29
C LYS A 49 42.27 50.63 4.41
N LEU A 50 42.94 50.25 5.49
CA LEU A 50 42.32 49.73 6.71
C LEU A 50 41.81 50.85 7.63
N GLY A 51 41.82 52.11 7.20
CA GLY A 51 41.31 53.22 8.00
C GLY A 51 42.32 53.83 8.98
N VAL A 52 43.53 53.27 9.11
CA VAL A 52 44.62 53.84 9.92
C VAL A 52 45.32 54.94 9.13
N GLN A 53 44.95 56.21 9.39
CA GLN A 53 45.32 57.34 8.54
C GLN A 53 46.68 57.95 8.89
N THR A 54 47.13 57.80 10.14
CA THR A 54 48.33 58.49 10.65
C THR A 54 49.40 57.52 11.15
N PRO A 55 50.70 57.92 11.09
CA PRO A 55 51.78 57.16 11.74
C PRO A 55 51.53 56.92 13.23
N GLN A 56 50.95 57.90 13.93
CA GLN A 56 50.67 57.80 15.36
C GLN A 56 49.63 56.70 15.66
N GLU A 57 48.57 56.60 14.86
CA GLU A 57 47.60 55.50 14.97
C GLU A 57 48.26 54.15 14.67
N ALA A 58 49.08 54.06 13.62
CA ALA A 58 49.80 52.83 13.28
C ALA A 58 50.81 52.42 14.36
N GLU A 59 51.47 53.38 14.99
CA GLU A 59 52.38 53.14 16.11
C GLU A 59 51.69 52.46 17.30
N LEU A 60 50.43 52.85 17.61
CA LEU A 60 49.63 52.20 18.65
C LEU A 60 49.41 50.72 18.33
N TRP A 61 48.98 50.41 17.11
CA TRP A 61 48.80 49.03 16.62
C TRP A 61 50.09 48.21 16.68
N LEU A 62 51.20 48.78 16.22
CA LEU A 62 52.52 48.13 16.24
C LEU A 62 53.01 47.87 17.66
N LYS A 63 52.84 48.82 18.59
CA LYS A 63 53.14 48.65 20.03
C LYS A 63 52.29 47.55 20.67
N GLY A 64 51.05 47.40 20.23
CA GLY A 64 50.16 46.30 20.61
C GLY A 64 50.52 44.94 19.98
N GLY A 65 51.56 44.87 19.15
CA GLY A 65 51.97 43.64 18.46
C GLY A 65 51.12 43.29 17.23
N TYR A 66 50.22 44.18 16.82
CA TYR A 66 49.36 43.99 15.66
C TYR A 66 50.04 44.53 14.42
N THR A 67 50.30 43.65 13.47
CA THR A 67 50.92 43.96 12.19
C THR A 67 50.04 43.43 11.07
N GLU A 68 50.36 43.80 9.82
CA GLU A 68 49.74 43.18 8.64
C GLU A 68 49.83 41.65 8.62
N LYS A 69 50.85 41.07 9.29
CA LYS A 69 51.03 39.61 9.38
C LYS A 69 50.20 38.97 10.51
N ASN A 70 49.71 39.78 11.46
CA ASN A 70 49.02 39.33 12.67
C ASN A 70 47.54 39.74 12.68
N TYR A 71 46.87 39.63 11.53
CA TYR A 71 45.41 39.73 11.43
C TYR A 71 44.81 41.10 11.79
N LEU A 72 45.59 42.19 11.69
CA LEU A 72 45.15 43.56 11.96
C LEU A 72 43.87 43.93 11.18
N ASP A 73 43.83 43.54 9.91
CA ASP A 73 42.69 43.76 9.02
C ASP A 73 41.41 43.11 9.55
N MET A 74 41.51 41.91 10.13
CA MET A 74 40.36 41.18 10.65
C MET A 74 39.75 41.87 11.88
N TRP A 75 40.60 42.37 12.78
CA TRP A 75 40.15 43.13 13.96
C TRP A 75 39.49 44.45 13.59
N ILE A 76 40.08 45.18 12.64
CA ILE A 76 39.50 46.42 12.13
C ILE A 76 38.14 46.16 11.47
N ASN A 77 38.02 45.06 10.71
CA ASN A 77 36.77 44.71 10.01
C ASN A 77 35.61 44.39 10.96
N ILE A 78 35.88 43.96 12.20
CA ILE A 78 34.85 43.80 13.24
C ILE A 78 34.68 45.06 14.12
N GLY A 79 35.32 46.17 13.76
CA GLY A 79 35.11 47.47 14.39
C GLY A 79 36.14 47.90 15.44
N ALA A 80 37.22 47.15 15.64
CA ALA A 80 38.30 47.56 16.54
C ALA A 80 39.01 48.81 16.00
N LYS A 81 39.13 49.86 16.83
CA LYS A 81 39.81 51.12 16.45
C LYS A 81 41.19 51.24 17.07
N THR A 82 41.42 50.47 18.14
CA THR A 82 42.64 50.50 18.95
C THR A 82 43.07 49.09 19.36
N PRO A 83 44.33 48.87 19.73
CA PRO A 83 44.78 47.62 20.36
C PRO A 83 43.97 47.22 21.59
N GLU A 84 43.53 48.20 22.37
CA GLU A 84 42.70 48.00 23.56
C GLU A 84 41.33 47.42 23.18
N ASP A 85 40.75 47.83 22.05
CA ASP A 85 39.51 47.24 21.55
C ASP A 85 39.71 45.76 21.19
N VAL A 86 40.86 45.39 20.61
CA VAL A 86 41.17 43.97 20.35
C VAL A 86 41.21 43.16 21.63
N GLN A 87 41.82 43.72 22.69
CA GLN A 87 41.81 43.04 23.98
C GLN A 87 40.37 42.87 24.51
N ARG A 88 39.50 43.88 24.35
CA ARG A 88 38.08 43.75 24.72
C ARG A 88 37.34 42.67 23.94
N TYR A 89 37.63 42.49 22.65
CA TYR A 89 37.05 41.39 21.86
C TYR A 89 37.59 40.02 22.32
N LYS A 90 38.89 39.92 22.60
CA LYS A 90 39.51 38.70 23.15
C LYS A 90 38.93 38.33 24.52
N ASP A 91 38.79 39.31 25.42
CA ASP A 91 38.18 39.13 26.75
C ASP A 91 36.72 38.70 26.65
N ALA A 92 36.03 39.03 25.55
CA ALA A 92 34.68 38.57 25.25
C ALA A 92 34.62 37.18 24.59
N GLY A 93 35.75 36.51 24.40
CA GLY A 93 35.84 35.16 23.83
C GLY A 93 36.09 35.09 22.33
N VAL A 94 36.44 36.20 21.66
CA VAL A 94 36.93 36.17 20.28
C VAL A 94 38.38 35.69 20.28
N ASP A 95 38.56 34.37 20.41
CA ASP A 95 39.87 33.76 20.64
C ASP A 95 40.66 33.54 19.34
N LEU A 96 39.96 33.32 18.21
CA LEU A 96 40.58 33.07 16.92
C LEU A 96 40.41 34.26 15.97
N ALA A 97 41.48 34.56 15.21
CA ALA A 97 41.41 35.50 14.10
C ALA A 97 40.32 35.10 13.09
N GLU A 98 40.06 33.81 12.92
CA GLU A 98 38.98 33.28 12.06
C GLU A 98 37.58 33.68 12.56
N HIS A 99 37.33 33.73 13.87
CA HIS A 99 36.06 34.25 14.40
C HIS A 99 35.85 35.71 13.98
N SER A 100 36.90 36.53 14.02
CA SER A 100 36.79 37.92 13.57
C SER A 100 36.49 38.04 12.06
N VAL A 101 36.99 37.10 11.25
CA VAL A 101 36.62 37.03 9.82
C VAL A 101 35.14 36.70 9.65
N ASP A 102 34.61 35.74 10.42
CA ASP A 102 33.21 35.31 10.28
C ASP A 102 32.24 36.39 10.76
N PHE A 103 32.54 37.06 11.88
CA PHE A 103 31.77 38.22 12.34
C PHE A 103 31.79 39.37 11.33
N ALA A 104 32.96 39.66 10.73
CA ALA A 104 33.07 40.66 9.68
C ALA A 104 32.23 40.28 8.44
N LYS A 105 32.31 39.01 7.99
CA LYS A 105 31.50 38.49 6.86
C LYS A 105 30.00 38.53 7.14
N ALA A 106 29.60 38.45 8.40
CA ALA A 106 28.22 38.58 8.87
C ALA A 106 27.80 40.05 9.13
N ASN A 107 28.68 41.02 8.83
CA ASN A 107 28.51 42.45 9.12
C ASN A 107 28.18 42.72 10.60
N ILE A 108 28.86 42.02 11.51
CA ILE A 108 28.71 42.18 12.95
C ILE A 108 29.95 42.91 13.48
N THR A 109 29.74 44.14 13.95
CA THR A 109 30.82 44.99 14.49
C THR A 109 30.62 45.37 15.95
N SER A 110 29.41 45.18 16.48
CA SER A 110 29.09 45.45 17.88
C SER A 110 29.60 44.33 18.77
N LEU A 111 30.40 44.68 19.78
CA LEU A 111 30.86 43.74 20.81
C LEU A 111 29.69 43.06 21.53
N GLU A 112 28.58 43.77 21.74
CA GLU A 112 27.38 43.22 22.38
C GLU A 112 26.68 42.18 21.49
N GLU A 113 26.63 42.40 20.18
CA GLU A 113 26.08 41.41 19.24
C GLU A 113 27.01 40.19 19.14
N ILE A 114 28.33 40.40 19.10
CA ILE A 114 29.33 39.32 19.12
C ILE A 114 29.18 38.43 20.35
N LYS A 115 29.06 39.03 21.54
CA LYS A 115 28.81 38.28 22.80
C LYS A 115 27.54 37.45 22.71
N LYS A 116 26.45 37.99 22.15
CA LYS A 116 25.20 37.24 21.98
C LYS A 116 25.42 35.98 21.14
N TRP A 117 26.08 36.10 19.99
CA TRP A 117 26.37 34.97 19.10
C TRP A 117 27.33 33.95 19.72
N LEU A 118 28.41 34.40 20.37
CA LEU A 118 29.34 33.51 21.08
C LEU A 118 28.64 32.74 22.20
N ALA A 119 27.73 33.38 22.94
CA ALA A 119 26.94 32.74 23.99
C ALA A 119 25.94 31.68 23.46
N LEU A 120 25.76 31.56 22.14
CA LEU A 120 24.99 30.47 21.54
C LEU A 120 25.78 29.16 21.49
N GLY A 121 27.11 29.21 21.53
CA GLY A 121 27.96 28.02 21.42
C GLY A 121 27.88 27.34 20.06
N ILE A 122 27.45 28.06 19.01
CA ILE A 122 27.43 27.58 17.63
C ILE A 122 28.74 27.92 16.93
N ASP A 123 29.07 27.19 15.87
CA ASP A 123 30.22 27.52 15.02
C ASP A 123 30.03 28.90 14.35
N THR A 124 31.02 29.79 14.49
CA THR A 124 30.96 31.16 13.99
C THR A 124 30.81 31.21 12.48
N TYR A 125 31.28 30.18 11.77
CA TYR A 125 31.18 30.05 10.33
C TYR A 125 29.72 30.20 9.83
N TYR A 126 28.76 29.66 10.60
CA TYR A 126 27.34 29.64 10.21
C TYR A 126 26.58 30.93 10.54
N ILE A 127 27.16 31.88 11.28
CA ILE A 127 26.46 33.09 11.73
C ILE A 127 25.90 33.90 10.56
N LYS A 128 26.68 34.03 9.48
CA LYS A 128 26.24 34.72 8.27
C LYS A 128 25.01 34.06 7.66
N ASP A 129 24.96 32.74 7.66
CA ASP A 129 23.85 31.98 7.07
C ASP A 129 22.59 32.05 7.93
N TRP A 130 22.72 32.01 9.27
CA TRP A 130 21.60 32.28 10.18
C TRP A 130 21.02 33.69 9.97
N LYS A 131 21.88 34.71 9.82
CA LYS A 131 21.42 36.08 9.49
C LYS A 131 20.79 36.16 8.11
N LYS A 132 21.31 35.43 7.12
CA LYS A 132 20.74 35.36 5.77
C LYS A 132 19.35 34.74 5.76
N ALA A 133 19.11 33.75 6.61
CA ALA A 133 17.79 33.17 6.85
C ALA A 133 16.85 34.09 7.66
N ASN A 134 17.31 35.31 8.00
CA ASN A 134 16.59 36.30 8.81
C ASN A 134 16.21 35.79 10.21
N ILE A 135 17.06 34.94 10.80
CA ILE A 135 16.90 34.42 12.16
C ILE A 135 17.87 35.17 13.08
N PRO A 136 17.37 36.00 14.01
CA PRO A 136 18.22 36.76 14.91
C PRO A 136 18.85 35.86 15.99
N ALA A 137 19.96 36.31 16.58
CA ALA A 137 20.75 35.53 17.54
C ALA A 137 19.91 35.00 18.71
N GLU A 138 18.98 35.81 19.21
CA GLU A 138 18.04 35.47 20.29
C GLU A 138 17.15 34.25 19.97
N ASP A 139 16.85 34.01 18.70
CA ASP A 139 15.96 32.94 18.26
C ASP A 139 16.72 31.67 17.89
N VAL A 140 18.00 31.75 17.51
CA VAL A 140 18.79 30.58 17.04
C VAL A 140 18.76 29.43 18.04
N LYS A 141 18.87 29.70 19.35
CA LYS A 141 18.73 28.65 20.38
C LYS A 141 17.38 27.95 20.32
N ALA A 142 16.30 28.67 20.05
CA ALA A 142 14.97 28.07 19.93
C ALA A 142 14.87 27.17 18.69
N TRP A 143 15.47 27.56 17.57
CA TRP A 143 15.58 26.73 16.35
C TRP A 143 16.40 25.45 16.61
N ILE A 144 17.56 25.56 17.26
CA ILE A 144 18.38 24.41 17.66
C ILE A 144 17.61 23.50 18.61
N ASN A 145 16.90 24.05 19.60
CA ASN A 145 16.05 23.30 20.50
C ASN A 145 14.82 22.67 19.82
N ALA A 146 14.45 23.10 18.61
CA ALA A 146 13.48 22.44 17.75
C ALA A 146 14.14 21.38 16.84
N GLY A 147 15.43 21.11 17.05
CA GLY A 147 16.22 20.14 16.31
C GLY A 147 16.67 20.63 14.94
N ILE A 148 16.87 21.94 14.77
CA ILE A 148 17.41 22.54 13.55
C ILE A 148 18.81 23.06 13.86
N GLU A 149 19.82 22.23 13.57
CA GLU A 149 21.21 22.52 13.92
C GLU A 149 21.94 23.36 12.87
N GLN A 150 21.45 23.34 11.62
CA GLN A 150 22.07 24.04 10.49
C GLN A 150 21.16 25.14 9.93
N PRO A 151 21.71 26.29 9.54
CA PRO A 151 20.94 27.39 8.96
C PRO A 151 20.31 27.02 7.60
N SER A 152 20.92 26.11 6.85
CA SER A 152 20.33 25.59 5.60
C SER A 152 19.04 24.81 5.85
N ASP A 153 18.98 24.01 6.92
CA ASP A 153 17.76 23.32 7.33
C ASP A 153 16.69 24.33 7.75
N ALA A 154 17.06 25.33 8.55
CA ALA A 154 16.14 26.41 8.91
C ALA A 154 15.53 27.10 7.67
N GLN A 155 16.35 27.36 6.63
CA GLN A 155 15.86 27.91 5.37
C GLN A 155 14.86 26.97 4.67
N TYR A 156 15.08 25.66 4.65
CA TYR A 156 14.13 24.73 4.05
C TYR A 156 12.77 24.72 4.76
N TRP A 157 12.76 24.82 6.10
CA TRP A 157 11.51 24.97 6.86
C TRP A 157 10.81 26.30 6.55
N LEU A 158 11.56 27.39 6.41
CA LEU A 158 11.02 28.70 6.01
C LEU A 158 10.44 28.67 4.60
N ASP A 159 11.07 27.97 3.66
CA ASP A 159 10.64 27.85 2.26
C ASP A 159 9.28 27.13 2.14
N VAL A 160 9.00 26.17 3.04
CA VAL A 160 7.68 25.53 3.18
C VAL A 160 6.75 26.29 4.14
N ASN A 161 7.01 27.58 4.39
CA ASN A 161 6.20 28.49 5.20
C ASN A 161 6.02 28.05 6.68
N VAL A 162 6.92 27.21 7.22
CA VAL A 162 6.99 26.90 8.65
C VAL A 162 7.95 27.89 9.30
N LYS A 163 7.40 28.86 10.03
CA LYS A 163 8.14 30.08 10.42
C LYS A 163 8.65 30.10 11.84
N THR A 164 8.19 29.17 12.67
CA THR A 164 8.50 29.20 14.11
C THR A 164 9.07 27.88 14.60
N PRO A 165 10.02 27.91 15.55
CA PRO A 165 10.52 26.69 16.18
C PRO A 165 9.43 25.84 16.83
N ASN A 166 8.37 26.47 17.35
CA ASN A 166 7.24 25.77 17.94
C ASN A 166 6.44 24.96 16.90
N GLU A 167 6.21 25.52 15.72
CA GLU A 167 5.55 24.82 14.63
C GLU A 167 6.38 23.64 14.11
N ILE A 168 7.71 23.79 14.03
CA ILE A 168 8.63 22.69 13.70
C ILE A 168 8.50 21.55 14.71
N LYS A 169 8.45 21.88 16.01
CA LYS A 169 8.23 20.87 17.07
C LYS A 169 6.91 20.14 16.87
N GLN A 170 5.83 20.87 16.59
CA GLN A 170 4.52 20.25 16.33
C GLN A 170 4.55 19.31 15.11
N TRP A 171 5.22 19.68 14.02
CA TRP A 171 5.42 18.79 12.87
C TRP A 171 6.22 17.53 13.24
N LYS A 172 7.31 17.70 14.00
CA LYS A 172 8.15 16.57 14.45
C LYS A 172 7.43 15.65 15.44
N GLU A 173 6.63 16.20 16.34
CA GLU A 173 5.81 15.45 17.31
C GLU A 173 4.82 14.52 16.63
N ILE A 174 4.28 14.91 15.48
CA ILE A 174 3.38 14.05 14.69
C ILE A 174 4.11 13.12 13.73
N GLY A 175 5.45 13.10 13.74
CA GLY A 175 6.28 12.20 12.92
C GLY A 175 6.75 12.79 11.58
N VAL A 176 6.50 14.06 11.31
CA VAL A 176 7.00 14.75 10.10
C VAL A 176 8.35 15.40 10.41
N LEU A 177 9.43 14.67 10.11
CA LEU A 177 10.78 15.03 10.56
C LEU A 177 11.51 16.04 9.67
N TYR A 178 11.08 16.21 8.42
CA TYR A 178 11.78 16.99 7.39
C TYR A 178 10.82 17.91 6.63
N SER A 179 11.30 19.08 6.21
CA SER A 179 10.55 20.08 5.44
C SER A 179 9.96 19.53 4.15
N ASP A 180 10.67 18.67 3.42
CA ASP A 180 10.18 18.07 2.17
C ASP A 180 8.90 17.23 2.39
N ASN A 181 8.75 16.63 3.58
CA ASN A 181 7.53 15.92 3.93
C ASN A 181 6.38 16.89 4.26
N VAL A 182 6.66 18.05 4.88
CA VAL A 182 5.68 19.12 5.06
C VAL A 182 5.17 19.62 3.72
N GLU A 183 6.08 19.86 2.77
CA GLU A 183 5.72 20.30 1.42
C GLU A 183 4.74 19.33 0.74
N ARG A 184 4.97 18.01 0.89
CA ARG A 184 4.08 16.99 0.34
C ARG A 184 2.67 17.04 0.94
N TRP A 185 2.55 17.30 2.24
CA TRP A 185 1.24 17.52 2.89
C TRP A 185 0.57 18.81 2.41
N GLN A 186 1.33 19.90 2.28
CA GLN A 186 0.81 21.17 1.77
C GLN A 186 0.29 21.06 0.33
N ARG A 187 0.96 20.29 -0.53
CA ARG A 187 0.52 20.04 -1.93
C ARG A 187 -0.85 19.37 -2.02
N ILE A 188 -1.28 18.66 -0.98
CA ILE A 188 -2.61 18.03 -0.93
C ILE A 188 -3.66 18.87 -0.19
N GLY A 189 -3.27 20.09 0.23
CA GLY A 189 -4.14 21.06 0.90
C GLY A 189 -4.16 20.96 2.43
N LEU A 190 -3.25 20.18 3.05
CA LEU A 190 -3.13 20.07 4.50
C LEU A 190 -1.86 20.81 4.95
N SER A 191 -2.01 22.00 5.52
CA SER A 191 -0.90 22.94 5.71
C SER A 191 -0.46 23.13 7.16
N SER A 192 -1.16 22.49 8.11
CA SER A 192 -0.84 22.56 9.53
C SER A 192 -0.63 21.17 10.15
N PRO A 193 0.15 21.06 11.24
CA PRO A 193 0.30 19.81 11.98
C PRO A 193 -1.05 19.22 12.42
N SER A 194 -1.99 20.06 12.86
CA SER A 194 -3.34 19.65 13.27
C SER A 194 -4.17 19.05 12.13
N GLU A 195 -4.02 19.56 10.90
CA GLU A 195 -4.72 19.02 9.74
C GLU A 195 -4.16 17.67 9.31
N VAL A 196 -2.84 17.47 9.45
CA VAL A 196 -2.14 16.22 9.11
C VAL A 196 -2.28 15.17 10.21
N GLN A 197 -2.50 15.60 11.45
CA GLN A 197 -2.70 14.73 12.60
C GLN A 197 -3.75 13.66 12.29
N GLY A 198 -3.36 12.40 12.43
CA GLY A 198 -4.23 11.24 12.17
C GLY A 198 -4.17 10.73 10.73
N TRP A 199 -3.97 11.60 9.73
CA TRP A 199 -3.72 11.14 8.35
C TRP A 199 -2.39 10.42 8.21
N ILE A 200 -1.38 10.81 9.00
CA ILE A 200 -0.06 10.16 8.98
C ILE A 200 -0.11 8.66 9.33
N ASN A 201 -1.11 8.23 10.10
CA ASN A 201 -1.31 6.84 10.46
C ASN A 201 -2.15 6.07 9.42
N ILE A 202 -2.72 6.77 8.44
CA ILE A 202 -3.57 6.18 7.41
C ILE A 202 -2.73 5.83 6.19
N ASP A 203 -2.01 6.80 5.61
CA ASP A 203 -1.20 6.59 4.42
C ASP A 203 -0.27 7.80 4.14
N SER A 204 0.53 7.68 3.08
CA SER A 204 1.29 8.77 2.46
C SER A 204 0.38 9.88 1.90
N PRO A 205 0.87 11.15 1.83
CA PRO A 205 0.09 12.29 1.32
C PRO A 205 -0.58 12.03 -0.03
N GLU A 206 0.14 11.43 -0.98
CA GLU A 206 -0.35 11.18 -2.33
C GLU A 206 -1.52 10.18 -2.33
N ASN A 207 -1.43 9.13 -1.51
CA ASN A 207 -2.51 8.19 -1.33
C ASN A 207 -3.68 8.81 -0.57
N ILE A 208 -3.43 9.68 0.43
CA ILE A 208 -4.49 10.41 1.12
C ILE A 208 -5.28 11.27 0.16
N LYS A 209 -4.59 12.03 -0.69
CA LYS A 209 -5.22 12.86 -1.73
C LYS A 209 -6.09 12.02 -2.65
N LYS A 210 -5.50 10.98 -3.26
CA LYS A 210 -6.14 10.13 -4.26
C LYS A 210 -7.31 9.30 -3.70
N ASN A 211 -7.14 8.70 -2.53
CA ASN A 211 -8.08 7.71 -2.01
C ASN A 211 -9.16 8.33 -1.12
N TRP A 212 -8.91 9.50 -0.52
CA TRP A 212 -9.81 10.10 0.47
C TRP A 212 -10.23 11.52 0.10
N LEU A 213 -9.30 12.45 -0.03
CA LEU A 213 -9.65 13.87 -0.21
C LEU A 213 -10.35 14.11 -1.55
N ASP A 214 -9.85 13.54 -2.65
CA ASP A 214 -10.49 13.64 -3.98
C ASP A 214 -11.85 12.95 -4.02
N MET A 215 -12.08 12.00 -3.12
CA MET A 215 -13.36 11.33 -2.96
C MET A 215 -14.34 12.12 -2.08
N GLY A 216 -13.90 13.23 -1.48
CA GLY A 216 -14.69 14.11 -0.62
C GLY A 216 -14.68 13.72 0.85
N VAL A 217 -13.86 12.74 1.26
CA VAL A 217 -13.65 12.37 2.66
C VAL A 217 -12.74 13.42 3.30
N LYS A 218 -13.22 14.11 4.33
CA LYS A 218 -12.55 15.32 4.86
C LYS A 218 -11.73 15.07 6.12
N THR A 219 -11.92 13.94 6.79
CA THR A 219 -11.30 13.67 8.10
C THR A 219 -10.68 12.27 8.14
N PRO A 220 -9.59 12.09 8.90
CA PRO A 220 -8.97 10.77 9.06
C PRO A 220 -9.92 9.78 9.75
N GLN A 221 -10.78 10.25 10.67
CA GLN A 221 -11.78 9.41 11.33
C GLN A 221 -12.84 8.89 10.35
N GLU A 222 -13.21 9.69 9.35
CA GLU A 222 -14.10 9.25 8.29
C GLU A 222 -13.42 8.23 7.39
N ALA A 223 -12.18 8.49 6.95
CA ALA A 223 -11.39 7.53 6.19
C ALA A 223 -11.22 6.20 6.94
N GLN A 224 -10.98 6.22 8.26
CA GLN A 224 -10.87 5.02 9.06
C GLN A 224 -12.17 4.19 9.04
N LYS A 225 -13.35 4.83 9.08
CA LYS A 225 -14.64 4.10 8.98
C LYS A 225 -14.76 3.35 7.65
N TRP A 226 -14.24 3.92 6.56
CA TRP A 226 -14.20 3.28 5.25
C TRP A 226 -13.22 2.09 5.24
N ILE A 227 -12.04 2.27 5.82
CA ILE A 227 -11.02 1.22 5.95
C ILE A 227 -11.54 0.03 6.78
N ASP A 228 -12.24 0.31 7.89
CA ASP A 228 -12.78 -0.71 8.80
C ASP A 228 -13.81 -1.63 8.12
N ILE A 229 -14.49 -1.13 7.09
CA ILE A 229 -15.43 -1.92 6.27
C ILE A 229 -14.77 -2.50 5.00
N GLY A 230 -13.45 -2.38 4.87
CA GLY A 230 -12.66 -2.98 3.79
C GLY A 230 -12.58 -2.15 2.52
N ILE A 231 -13.02 -0.89 2.53
CA ILE A 231 -12.83 0.05 1.41
C ILE A 231 -11.51 0.79 1.64
N LYS A 232 -10.49 0.49 0.84
CA LYS A 232 -9.11 0.97 1.07
C LYS A 232 -8.57 1.89 -0.03
N ASP A 233 -9.28 2.00 -1.15
CA ASP A 233 -8.83 2.74 -2.31
C ASP A 233 -9.99 3.42 -3.05
N SER A 234 -9.65 4.39 -3.87
CA SER A 234 -10.62 5.13 -4.69
C SER A 234 -11.34 4.23 -5.70
N TYR A 235 -10.71 3.16 -6.18
CA TYR A 235 -11.35 2.22 -7.12
C TYR A 235 -12.56 1.54 -6.48
N SER A 236 -12.37 0.95 -5.30
CA SER A 236 -13.40 0.27 -4.52
C SER A 236 -14.53 1.24 -4.20
N PHE A 237 -14.19 2.44 -3.77
CA PHE A 237 -15.14 3.49 -3.46
C PHE A 237 -16.00 3.89 -4.69
N GLN A 238 -15.38 4.05 -5.86
CA GLN A 238 -16.07 4.35 -7.12
C GLN A 238 -16.99 3.23 -7.60
N GLN A 239 -16.64 1.96 -7.33
CA GLN A 239 -17.52 0.83 -7.63
C GLN A 239 -18.83 0.91 -6.83
N TRP A 240 -18.78 1.28 -5.55
CA TRP A 240 -19.98 1.46 -4.72
C TRP A 240 -20.79 2.69 -5.12
N ARG A 241 -20.13 3.83 -5.42
CA ARG A 241 -20.80 5.02 -5.94
C ARG A 241 -21.53 4.75 -7.26
N SER A 242 -20.92 3.99 -8.16
CA SER A 242 -21.52 3.59 -9.43
C SER A 242 -22.72 2.66 -9.24
N ALA A 243 -22.81 1.97 -8.10
CA ALA A 243 -24.01 1.23 -7.67
C ALA A 243 -25.04 2.09 -6.92
N GLY A 244 -24.84 3.42 -6.87
CA GLY A 244 -25.74 4.38 -6.23
C GLY A 244 -25.59 4.46 -4.71
N ILE A 245 -24.51 3.93 -4.13
CA ILE A 245 -24.32 3.88 -2.68
C ILE A 245 -23.12 4.75 -2.31
N THR A 246 -23.38 5.84 -1.59
CA THR A 246 -22.38 6.86 -1.26
C THR A 246 -22.03 6.93 0.22
N GLU A 247 -22.89 6.39 1.09
CA GLU A 247 -22.72 6.45 2.54
C GLU A 247 -22.07 5.18 3.09
N TYR A 248 -21.10 5.33 4.01
CA TYR A 248 -20.38 4.18 4.59
C TYR A 248 -21.33 3.24 5.36
N LYS A 249 -22.38 3.79 6.00
CA LYS A 249 -23.38 3.01 6.75
C LYS A 249 -24.15 2.07 5.83
N ASP A 250 -24.49 2.54 4.64
CA ASP A 250 -25.22 1.73 3.66
C ASP A 250 -24.32 0.61 3.14
N ILE A 251 -23.07 0.92 2.79
CA ILE A 251 -22.10 -0.08 2.31
C ILE A 251 -21.87 -1.15 3.38
N LYS A 252 -21.76 -0.74 4.66
CA LYS A 252 -21.70 -1.68 5.79
C LYS A 252 -22.90 -2.63 5.82
N MET A 253 -24.12 -2.15 5.54
CA MET A 253 -25.30 -3.01 5.46
C MET A 253 -25.19 -4.02 4.32
N TRP A 254 -24.83 -3.58 3.12
CA TRP A 254 -24.64 -4.46 1.96
C TRP A 254 -23.55 -5.53 2.19
N LEU A 255 -22.42 -5.15 2.79
CA LEU A 255 -21.36 -6.07 3.18
C LEU A 255 -21.83 -7.10 4.22
N SER A 256 -22.61 -6.66 5.22
CA SER A 256 -23.19 -7.54 6.23
C SER A 256 -24.21 -8.53 5.67
N SER A 257 -24.79 -8.21 4.52
CA SER A 257 -25.64 -9.11 3.73
C SER A 257 -24.86 -10.09 2.86
N GLY A 258 -23.53 -10.12 2.96
CA GLY A 258 -22.67 -11.03 2.18
C GLY A 258 -22.34 -10.53 0.77
N LEU A 259 -22.80 -9.33 0.39
CA LEU A 259 -22.47 -8.73 -0.91
C LEU A 259 -21.21 -7.88 -0.81
N LYS A 260 -20.10 -8.47 -1.26
CA LYS A 260 -18.80 -7.79 -1.34
C LYS A 260 -18.57 -7.05 -2.66
N ASN A 261 -19.29 -7.43 -3.72
CA ASN A 261 -19.15 -6.85 -5.05
C ASN A 261 -20.38 -5.99 -5.37
N PRO A 262 -20.24 -4.65 -5.43
CA PRO A 262 -21.37 -3.75 -5.72
C PRO A 262 -21.97 -3.97 -7.11
N LYS A 263 -21.26 -4.56 -8.08
CA LYS A 263 -21.83 -4.91 -9.39
C LYS A 263 -23.02 -5.87 -9.26
N LYS A 264 -22.94 -6.81 -8.31
CA LYS A 264 -24.03 -7.76 -8.04
C LYS A 264 -25.30 -7.07 -7.54
N ILE A 265 -25.22 -5.88 -6.96
CA ILE A 265 -26.41 -5.14 -6.47
C ILE A 265 -27.36 -4.86 -7.62
N SER A 266 -26.82 -4.46 -8.77
CA SER A 266 -27.62 -4.24 -9.99
C SER A 266 -28.32 -5.52 -10.46
N GLU A 267 -27.69 -6.67 -10.32
CA GLU A 267 -28.25 -7.98 -10.68
C GLU A 267 -29.39 -8.36 -9.70
N TRP A 268 -29.18 -8.20 -8.39
CA TRP A 268 -30.24 -8.39 -7.39
C TRP A 268 -31.42 -7.43 -7.59
N ASN A 269 -31.15 -6.18 -7.99
CA ASN A 269 -32.18 -5.19 -8.26
C ASN A 269 -33.06 -5.57 -9.46
N LYS A 270 -32.48 -6.19 -10.50
CA LYS A 270 -33.22 -6.65 -11.70
C LYS A 270 -34.27 -7.70 -11.34
N ILE A 271 -33.97 -8.56 -10.37
CA ILE A 271 -34.87 -9.62 -9.90
C ILE A 271 -35.80 -9.14 -8.77
N GLY A 272 -35.89 -7.83 -8.54
CA GLY A 272 -36.81 -7.21 -7.58
C GLY A 272 -36.33 -7.17 -6.12
N ILE A 273 -35.15 -7.71 -5.81
CA ILE A 273 -34.62 -7.73 -4.44
C ILE A 273 -33.68 -6.53 -4.23
N LYS A 274 -34.25 -5.43 -3.73
CA LYS A 274 -33.56 -4.12 -3.65
C LYS A 274 -32.94 -3.78 -2.30
N LYS A 275 -33.25 -4.55 -1.25
CA LYS A 275 -32.85 -4.24 0.12
C LYS A 275 -31.82 -5.24 0.67
N PRO A 276 -30.76 -4.78 1.36
CA PRO A 276 -29.73 -5.67 1.92
C PRO A 276 -30.30 -6.79 2.78
N GLU A 277 -31.29 -6.52 3.62
CA GLU A 277 -31.89 -7.48 4.54
C GLU A 277 -32.61 -8.63 3.80
N HIS A 278 -33.15 -8.38 2.61
CA HIS A 278 -33.79 -9.42 1.80
C HIS A 278 -32.75 -10.31 1.13
N ILE A 279 -31.64 -9.73 0.66
CA ILE A 279 -30.52 -10.48 0.08
C ILE A 279 -29.87 -11.36 1.14
N ARG A 280 -29.72 -10.84 2.36
CA ARG A 280 -29.13 -11.58 3.49
C ARG A 280 -29.82 -12.92 3.75
N LYS A 281 -31.14 -12.99 3.55
CA LYS A 281 -31.89 -14.26 3.69
C LYS A 281 -31.28 -15.34 2.78
N TRP A 282 -31.06 -15.03 1.51
CA TRP A 282 -30.50 -15.95 0.52
C TRP A 282 -29.00 -16.21 0.72
N THR A 283 -28.21 -15.17 0.99
CA THR A 283 -26.76 -15.32 1.10
C THR A 283 -26.32 -16.10 2.35
N THR A 284 -27.08 -16.03 3.45
CA THR A 284 -26.79 -16.80 4.68
C THR A 284 -26.92 -18.31 4.51
N ILE A 285 -27.68 -18.76 3.50
CA ILE A 285 -27.77 -20.17 3.11
C ILE A 285 -26.88 -20.53 1.91
N GLY A 286 -25.95 -19.64 1.54
CA GLY A 286 -24.96 -19.86 0.48
C GLY A 286 -25.39 -19.43 -0.93
N LEU A 287 -26.62 -18.92 -1.11
CA LEU A 287 -27.13 -18.49 -2.40
C LEU A 287 -26.70 -17.04 -2.68
N THR A 288 -25.56 -16.88 -3.36
CA THR A 288 -24.93 -15.57 -3.65
C THR A 288 -25.00 -15.16 -5.13
N ASP A 289 -25.58 -16.01 -5.97
CA ASP A 289 -25.80 -15.75 -7.39
C ASP A 289 -27.28 -15.33 -7.61
N PRO A 290 -27.54 -14.08 -8.02
CA PRO A 290 -28.89 -13.60 -8.34
C PRO A 290 -29.62 -14.47 -9.35
N ASN A 291 -28.93 -15.04 -10.35
CA ASN A 291 -29.57 -15.85 -11.39
C ASN A 291 -30.13 -17.17 -10.84
N ILE A 292 -29.49 -17.71 -9.81
CA ILE A 292 -29.98 -18.90 -9.08
C ILE A 292 -31.24 -18.52 -8.31
N VAL A 293 -31.25 -17.35 -7.65
CA VAL A 293 -32.42 -16.88 -6.90
C VAL A 293 -33.57 -16.51 -7.82
N GLU A 294 -33.33 -15.87 -8.96
CA GLU A 294 -34.33 -15.60 -9.99
C GLU A 294 -35.07 -16.87 -10.41
N GLN A 295 -34.32 -17.91 -10.76
CA GLN A 295 -34.90 -19.21 -11.10
C GLN A 295 -35.74 -19.79 -9.96
N LEU A 296 -35.31 -19.61 -8.70
CA LEU A 296 -36.09 -20.04 -7.53
C LEU A 296 -37.41 -19.25 -7.41
N LEU A 297 -37.36 -17.93 -7.59
CA LEU A 297 -38.54 -17.06 -7.58
C LEU A 297 -39.53 -17.41 -8.70
N ASP A 298 -39.03 -17.67 -9.91
CA ASP A 298 -39.85 -18.09 -11.06
C ASP A 298 -40.55 -19.44 -10.82
N MET A 299 -39.96 -20.31 -9.99
CA MET A 299 -40.58 -21.55 -9.50
C MET A 299 -41.50 -21.33 -8.30
N GLY A 300 -41.74 -20.08 -7.90
CA GLY A 300 -42.54 -19.69 -6.74
C GLY A 300 -41.90 -20.07 -5.40
N ILE A 301 -40.58 -20.25 -5.32
CA ILE A 301 -39.84 -20.40 -4.05
C ILE A 301 -39.48 -18.99 -3.58
N ASN A 302 -40.39 -18.37 -2.82
CA ASN A 302 -40.25 -16.95 -2.43
C ASN A 302 -39.54 -16.76 -1.09
N ASP A 303 -39.33 -17.83 -0.33
CA ASP A 303 -38.66 -17.81 0.97
C ASP A 303 -37.66 -18.95 1.12
N THR A 304 -36.58 -18.68 1.85
CA THR A 304 -35.51 -19.65 2.12
C THR A 304 -35.96 -20.90 2.87
N LYS A 305 -37.04 -20.82 3.66
CA LYS A 305 -37.66 -21.98 4.31
C LYS A 305 -38.22 -22.96 3.29
N GLU A 306 -38.80 -22.46 2.20
CA GLU A 306 -39.31 -23.29 1.11
C GLU A 306 -38.17 -23.95 0.32
N TYR A 307 -37.01 -23.29 0.22
CA TYR A 307 -35.81 -23.86 -0.40
C TYR A 307 -35.09 -24.89 0.49
N SER A 308 -35.20 -24.77 1.81
CA SER A 308 -34.45 -25.59 2.78
C SER A 308 -34.44 -27.11 2.48
N PRO A 309 -35.56 -27.75 2.09
CA PRO A 309 -35.57 -29.17 1.75
C PRO A 309 -34.73 -29.54 0.51
N TYR A 310 -34.43 -28.55 -0.34
CA TYR A 310 -33.73 -28.72 -1.61
C TYR A 310 -32.26 -28.29 -1.57
N LYS A 311 -31.75 -27.80 -0.43
CA LYS A 311 -30.40 -27.22 -0.31
C LYS A 311 -29.25 -28.13 -0.74
N ASN A 312 -29.46 -29.45 -0.69
CA ASN A 312 -28.47 -30.46 -1.06
C ASN A 312 -28.62 -30.97 -2.51
N MET A 313 -29.58 -30.41 -3.27
CA MET A 313 -29.80 -30.78 -4.66
C MET A 313 -28.74 -30.14 -5.56
N SER A 314 -28.25 -30.90 -6.55
CA SER A 314 -27.13 -30.45 -7.39
C SER A 314 -27.53 -29.51 -8.53
N TYR A 315 -28.79 -29.51 -8.96
CA TYR A 315 -29.26 -28.74 -10.12
C TYR A 315 -30.63 -28.14 -9.89
N ILE A 316 -30.81 -26.86 -10.25
CA ILE A 316 -32.11 -26.17 -10.17
C ILE A 316 -33.18 -26.87 -10.99
N GLY A 317 -32.87 -27.37 -12.20
CA GLY A 317 -33.84 -28.09 -13.03
C GLY A 317 -34.44 -29.32 -12.33
N HIS A 318 -33.66 -30.00 -11.49
CA HIS A 318 -34.15 -31.13 -10.69
C HIS A 318 -35.07 -30.63 -9.56
N ILE A 319 -34.75 -29.51 -8.93
CA ILE A 319 -35.60 -28.87 -7.92
C ILE A 319 -36.96 -28.51 -8.53
N LYS A 320 -36.97 -27.90 -9.72
CA LYS A 320 -38.20 -27.58 -10.48
C LYS A 320 -39.10 -28.80 -10.63
N MET A 321 -38.53 -29.87 -11.19
CA MET A 321 -39.25 -31.11 -11.45
C MET A 321 -39.82 -31.72 -10.16
N LEU A 322 -39.04 -31.75 -9.06
CA LEU A 322 -39.50 -32.28 -7.78
C LEU A 322 -40.62 -31.42 -7.17
N LYS A 323 -40.50 -30.10 -7.24
CA LYS A 323 -41.52 -29.17 -6.73
C LYS A 323 -42.84 -29.32 -7.48
N GLU A 324 -42.81 -29.40 -8.81
CA GLU A 324 -44.00 -29.65 -9.65
C GLU A 324 -44.69 -30.99 -9.33
N MET A 325 -43.94 -31.97 -8.80
CA MET A 325 -44.49 -33.26 -8.37
C MET A 325 -44.91 -33.30 -6.89
N GLY A 326 -44.63 -32.26 -6.11
CA GLY A 326 -44.84 -32.26 -4.66
C GLY A 326 -43.94 -33.25 -3.91
N ILE A 327 -42.73 -33.54 -4.42
CA ILE A 327 -41.80 -34.49 -3.82
C ILE A 327 -40.72 -33.76 -3.03
N THR A 328 -40.66 -34.04 -1.73
CA THR A 328 -39.55 -33.59 -0.87
C THR A 328 -38.31 -34.48 -1.07
N PRO A 329 -37.11 -33.90 -1.29
CA PRO A 329 -35.88 -34.67 -1.40
C PRO A 329 -35.58 -35.50 -0.15
N THR A 330 -35.17 -36.75 -0.36
CA THR A 330 -34.57 -37.63 0.65
C THR A 330 -33.08 -37.80 0.36
N PRO A 331 -32.25 -38.35 1.28
CA PRO A 331 -30.83 -38.61 0.99
C PRO A 331 -30.59 -39.41 -0.30
N LEU A 332 -31.49 -40.35 -0.62
CA LEU A 332 -31.48 -41.05 -1.90
C LEU A 332 -31.67 -40.10 -3.09
N ILE A 333 -32.72 -39.26 -3.06
CA ILE A 333 -33.03 -38.32 -4.13
C ILE A 333 -31.92 -37.27 -4.29
N GLU A 334 -31.36 -36.77 -3.19
CA GLU A 334 -30.22 -35.86 -3.20
C GLU A 334 -29.03 -36.47 -3.94
N LYS A 335 -28.72 -37.75 -3.67
CA LYS A 335 -27.66 -38.46 -4.40
C LYS A 335 -28.03 -38.71 -5.85
N MET A 336 -29.28 -39.07 -6.15
CA MET A 336 -29.75 -39.21 -7.53
C MET A 336 -29.67 -37.89 -8.31
N SER A 337 -29.74 -36.74 -7.62
CA SER A 337 -29.69 -35.42 -8.26
C SER A 337 -28.32 -35.07 -8.83
N LYS A 338 -27.26 -35.78 -8.44
CA LYS A 338 -25.93 -35.60 -8.99
C LYS A 338 -25.90 -35.98 -10.47
N ASN A 339 -25.10 -35.28 -11.27
CA ASN A 339 -25.01 -35.55 -12.70
C ASN A 339 -24.15 -36.79 -12.95
N TYR A 340 -24.82 -37.93 -12.97
CA TYR A 340 -24.26 -39.19 -13.42
C TYR A 340 -24.64 -39.39 -14.88
N GLN A 341 -23.70 -39.07 -15.76
CA GLN A 341 -23.85 -39.20 -17.20
C GLN A 341 -22.66 -39.94 -17.82
N ILE A 342 -22.94 -40.75 -18.83
CA ILE A 342 -21.94 -41.39 -19.68
C ILE A 342 -22.40 -41.35 -21.12
N TYR A 343 -21.51 -40.90 -22.02
CA TYR A 343 -21.81 -40.71 -23.44
C TYR A 343 -23.10 -39.91 -23.70
N GLY A 344 -23.42 -38.94 -22.82
CA GLY A 344 -24.62 -38.12 -22.90
C GLY A 344 -25.89 -38.74 -22.28
N GLU A 345 -25.85 -40.00 -21.84
CA GLU A 345 -26.98 -40.65 -21.17
C GLU A 345 -27.02 -40.34 -19.67
N ILE A 346 -28.09 -39.68 -19.24
CA ILE A 346 -28.36 -39.32 -17.84
C ILE A 346 -29.10 -40.47 -17.15
N LEU A 347 -28.60 -40.89 -15.98
CA LEU A 347 -29.14 -42.05 -15.28
C LEU A 347 -30.55 -41.81 -14.68
N PHE A 348 -30.75 -40.68 -14.00
CA PHE A 348 -31.94 -40.46 -13.17
C PHE A 348 -32.91 -39.41 -13.72
N PHE A 349 -32.44 -38.18 -13.90
CA PHE A 349 -33.29 -37.01 -14.18
C PHE A 349 -33.43 -36.73 -15.69
N LYS A 350 -33.71 -37.77 -16.50
CA LYS A 350 -33.97 -37.63 -17.95
C LYS A 350 -35.41 -37.18 -18.25
N SER A 351 -36.38 -37.74 -17.54
CA SER A 351 -37.80 -37.36 -17.57
C SER A 351 -38.46 -37.66 -16.23
N LYS A 352 -39.65 -37.11 -16.00
CA LYS A 352 -40.47 -37.38 -14.80
C LYS A 352 -40.75 -38.87 -14.64
N GLU A 353 -41.13 -39.54 -15.72
CA GLU A 353 -41.49 -40.96 -15.74
C GLU A 353 -40.26 -41.82 -15.43
N LYS A 354 -39.12 -41.54 -16.07
CA LYS A 354 -37.87 -42.28 -15.83
C LYS A 354 -37.37 -42.09 -14.40
N PHE A 355 -37.44 -40.86 -13.88
CA PHE A 355 -37.09 -40.57 -12.49
C PHE A 355 -37.97 -41.35 -11.50
N LEU A 356 -39.29 -41.30 -11.66
CA LEU A 356 -40.23 -42.00 -10.77
C LEU A 356 -40.07 -43.52 -10.83
N LYS A 357 -39.87 -44.08 -12.03
CA LYS A 357 -39.58 -45.51 -12.23
C LYS A 357 -38.30 -45.91 -11.48
N ASN A 358 -37.22 -45.18 -11.69
CA ASN A 358 -35.93 -45.48 -11.04
C ASN A 358 -36.01 -45.31 -9.51
N LEU A 359 -36.68 -44.27 -9.03
CA LEU A 359 -36.90 -44.06 -7.59
C LEU A 359 -37.69 -45.21 -6.97
N SER A 360 -38.73 -45.71 -7.64
CA SER A 360 -39.52 -46.85 -7.20
C SER A 360 -38.68 -48.13 -7.09
N ILE A 361 -37.87 -48.43 -8.12
CA ILE A 361 -36.95 -49.59 -8.14
C ILE A 361 -35.97 -49.52 -6.97
N LEU A 362 -35.35 -48.36 -6.75
CA LEU A 362 -34.38 -48.20 -5.66
C LEU A 362 -35.03 -48.35 -4.28
N LYS A 363 -36.23 -47.78 -4.08
CA LYS A 363 -36.97 -47.90 -2.83
C LYS A 363 -37.41 -49.34 -2.56
N SER A 364 -37.93 -50.06 -3.55
CA SER A 364 -38.38 -51.45 -3.39
C SER A 364 -37.22 -52.41 -3.07
N ASN A 365 -36.00 -52.06 -3.47
CA ASN A 365 -34.78 -52.81 -3.14
C ASN A 365 -34.09 -52.34 -1.83
N GLY A 366 -34.72 -51.44 -1.06
CA GLY A 366 -34.23 -50.99 0.24
C GLY A 366 -33.11 -49.95 0.19
N CYS A 367 -32.82 -49.34 -0.96
CA CYS A 367 -31.82 -48.28 -1.04
C CYS A 367 -32.29 -47.03 -0.27
N LYS A 368 -31.64 -46.72 0.85
CA LYS A 368 -31.90 -45.48 1.62
C LYS A 368 -31.09 -44.28 1.11
N THR A 369 -29.95 -44.54 0.48
CA THR A 369 -29.03 -43.57 -0.12
C THR A 369 -28.19 -44.27 -1.19
N ILE A 370 -27.41 -43.50 -1.95
CA ILE A 370 -26.34 -44.02 -2.82
C ILE A 370 -25.01 -43.64 -2.19
N GLN A 371 -24.11 -44.62 -2.08
CA GLN A 371 -22.79 -44.42 -1.49
C GLN A 371 -21.97 -43.39 -2.27
N GLY A 372 -21.11 -42.68 -1.55
CA GLY A 372 -20.28 -41.61 -2.13
C GLY A 372 -19.24 -42.12 -3.13
N ASP A 373 -18.80 -43.36 -2.95
CA ASP A 373 -17.81 -44.02 -3.80
C ASP A 373 -18.46 -44.86 -4.92
N TRP A 374 -17.68 -45.04 -5.99
CA TRP A 374 -18.01 -45.97 -7.07
C TRP A 374 -17.91 -47.41 -6.57
N PHE A 375 -18.76 -48.30 -7.09
CA PHE A 375 -18.80 -49.69 -6.67
C PHE A 375 -17.45 -50.42 -6.83
N GLY A 376 -16.64 -50.03 -7.82
CA GLY A 376 -15.27 -50.56 -7.99
C GLY A 376 -14.30 -50.26 -6.85
N LYS A 377 -14.66 -49.37 -5.92
CA LYS A 377 -13.90 -49.05 -4.71
C LYS A 377 -14.55 -49.60 -3.43
N ALA A 378 -15.71 -50.25 -3.53
CA ALA A 378 -16.36 -50.83 -2.38
C ALA A 378 -15.44 -51.88 -1.74
N ASP A 379 -15.46 -51.97 -0.41
CA ASP A 379 -14.80 -53.06 0.29
C ASP A 379 -15.58 -54.36 0.03
N PRO A 380 -14.97 -55.45 -0.43
CA PRO A 380 -15.65 -56.74 -0.62
C PRO A 380 -16.37 -57.27 0.62
N TYR A 381 -15.97 -56.86 1.83
CA TYR A 381 -16.50 -57.34 3.09
C TYR A 381 -17.46 -56.36 3.79
N GLU A 382 -17.57 -55.12 3.30
CA GLU A 382 -18.40 -54.07 3.92
C GLU A 382 -19.33 -53.38 2.90
N ASN A 383 -19.82 -54.11 1.89
CA ASN A 383 -20.70 -53.56 0.85
C ASN A 383 -22.14 -54.09 0.88
N GLU A 384 -22.41 -55.12 1.69
CA GLU A 384 -23.70 -55.81 1.70
C GLU A 384 -24.85 -54.84 2.02
N ASP A 385 -25.95 -54.97 1.27
CA ASP A 385 -27.12 -54.09 1.33
C ASP A 385 -26.91 -52.60 1.02
N LEU A 386 -25.68 -52.18 0.69
CA LEU A 386 -25.39 -50.80 0.31
C LEU A 386 -25.54 -50.60 -1.20
N CYS A 387 -26.13 -49.48 -1.61
CA CYS A 387 -26.36 -49.17 -3.02
C CYS A 387 -25.26 -48.25 -3.56
N TYR A 388 -24.57 -48.68 -4.61
CA TYR A 388 -23.45 -47.98 -5.22
C TYR A 388 -23.75 -47.64 -6.66
N ILE A 389 -23.18 -46.52 -7.11
CA ILE A 389 -23.09 -46.26 -8.53
C ILE A 389 -21.93 -47.03 -9.16
N PHE A 390 -22.12 -47.59 -10.35
CA PHE A 390 -21.05 -48.21 -11.11
C PHE A 390 -21.01 -47.66 -12.53
N THR A 391 -19.79 -47.58 -13.06
CA THR A 391 -19.55 -47.58 -14.50
C THR A 391 -18.53 -48.66 -14.77
N ALA A 392 -18.92 -49.65 -15.54
CA ALA A 392 -18.03 -50.76 -15.84
C ALA A 392 -18.25 -51.29 -17.25
N LYS A 393 -17.18 -51.80 -17.84
CA LYS A 393 -17.21 -52.59 -19.08
C LYS A 393 -17.29 -54.05 -18.71
N LEU A 394 -18.28 -54.79 -19.22
CA LEU A 394 -18.36 -56.23 -18.99
C LEU A 394 -17.17 -56.90 -19.67
N SER A 395 -16.23 -57.42 -18.88
CA SER A 395 -14.97 -57.98 -19.37
C SER A 395 -15.03 -59.46 -19.62
N GLN A 396 -15.82 -60.18 -18.83
CA GLN A 396 -16.01 -61.63 -18.96
C GLN A 396 -17.38 -61.98 -18.42
N ARG A 397 -18.17 -62.64 -19.25
CA ARG A 397 -19.45 -63.23 -18.84
C ARG A 397 -19.20 -64.56 -18.15
N LEU A 398 -19.82 -64.76 -16.99
CA LEU A 398 -19.76 -66.02 -16.24
C LEU A 398 -21.02 -66.86 -16.49
N SER A 399 -22.18 -66.21 -16.62
CA SER A 399 -23.43 -66.84 -17.03
C SER A 399 -24.32 -65.87 -17.83
N LYS A 400 -25.58 -66.26 -18.09
CA LYS A 400 -26.56 -65.35 -18.71
C LYS A 400 -26.82 -64.10 -17.85
N ASP A 401 -26.72 -64.22 -16.54
CA ASP A 401 -27.19 -63.20 -15.59
C ASP A 401 -26.09 -62.72 -14.62
N GLU A 402 -24.82 -63.03 -14.89
CA GLU A 402 -23.69 -62.52 -14.11
C GLU A 402 -22.37 -62.48 -14.90
N GLY A 403 -21.45 -61.64 -14.44
CA GLY A 403 -20.11 -61.56 -15.00
C GLY A 403 -19.14 -60.67 -14.24
N LEU A 404 -17.88 -60.74 -14.65
CA LEU A 404 -16.81 -59.86 -14.20
C LEU A 404 -16.79 -58.61 -15.09
N ALA A 405 -16.96 -57.45 -14.46
CA ALA A 405 -16.88 -56.17 -15.12
C ALA A 405 -15.68 -55.37 -14.62
N ARG A 406 -15.07 -54.59 -15.51
CA ARG A 406 -13.95 -53.71 -15.19
C ARG A 406 -14.46 -52.29 -15.06
N SER A 407 -14.36 -51.74 -13.85
CA SER A 407 -14.72 -50.35 -13.60
C SER A 407 -13.78 -49.39 -14.34
N THR A 408 -14.22 -48.14 -14.52
CA THR A 408 -13.39 -47.07 -15.11
C THR A 408 -12.12 -46.78 -14.31
N ALA A 409 -12.11 -47.08 -13.00
CA ALA A 409 -10.91 -47.01 -12.15
C ALA A 409 -9.96 -48.22 -12.33
N GLY A 410 -10.23 -49.09 -13.32
CA GLY A 410 -9.43 -50.27 -13.63
C GLY A 410 -9.60 -51.43 -12.64
N LYS A 411 -10.53 -51.34 -11.69
CA LYS A 411 -10.83 -52.38 -10.69
C LYS A 411 -11.86 -53.38 -11.23
N THR A 412 -11.64 -54.66 -10.98
CA THR A 412 -12.60 -55.73 -11.30
C THR A 412 -13.67 -55.79 -10.21
N ILE A 413 -14.92 -55.91 -10.65
CA ILE A 413 -16.10 -56.15 -9.81
C ILE A 413 -16.89 -57.31 -10.38
N HIS A 414 -17.62 -58.00 -9.52
CA HIS A 414 -18.62 -58.97 -9.92
C HIS A 414 -20.00 -58.32 -9.92
N LEU A 415 -20.78 -58.55 -10.98
CA LEU A 415 -22.13 -58.01 -11.12
C LEU A 415 -23.09 -59.11 -11.55
N GLU A 416 -24.18 -59.25 -10.79
CA GLU A 416 -25.38 -60.00 -11.15
C GLU A 416 -26.33 -59.04 -11.86
N PHE A 417 -26.80 -59.37 -13.05
CA PHE A 417 -27.65 -58.51 -13.87
C PHE A 417 -28.69 -59.31 -14.65
N ASP A 418 -29.88 -58.76 -14.84
CA ASP A 418 -30.92 -59.43 -15.60
C ASP A 418 -30.74 -59.17 -17.12
N GLY A 419 -30.51 -60.24 -17.90
CA GLY A 419 -30.57 -60.22 -19.36
C GLY A 419 -29.28 -59.85 -20.13
N ALA A 420 -29.46 -59.28 -21.34
CA ALA A 420 -28.42 -59.23 -22.38
C ALA A 420 -27.44 -58.04 -22.26
N TRP A 421 -26.63 -57.99 -21.19
CA TRP A 421 -25.46 -57.11 -21.17
C TRP A 421 -24.34 -57.67 -22.07
N LYS A 422 -24.19 -57.16 -23.30
CA LYS A 422 -23.16 -57.66 -24.23
C LYS A 422 -21.74 -57.54 -23.64
N GLU A 423 -20.91 -58.56 -23.82
CA GLU A 423 -19.50 -58.44 -23.47
C GLU A 423 -18.85 -57.29 -24.22
N ASN A 424 -17.84 -56.69 -23.60
CA ASN A 424 -17.14 -55.51 -24.08
C ASN A 424 -17.97 -54.23 -24.21
N THR A 425 -19.20 -54.17 -23.69
CA THR A 425 -19.96 -52.92 -23.58
C THR A 425 -19.92 -52.33 -22.18
N THR A 426 -19.91 -51.00 -22.12
CA THR A 426 -19.91 -50.24 -20.87
C THR A 426 -21.34 -49.89 -20.48
N LYS A 427 -21.66 -50.05 -19.19
CA LYS A 427 -22.91 -49.55 -18.61
C LYS A 427 -22.65 -48.65 -17.41
N LEU A 428 -23.50 -47.66 -17.25
CA LEU A 428 -23.67 -46.86 -16.04
C LEU A 428 -24.92 -47.38 -15.31
N GLY A 429 -24.87 -47.53 -13.99
CA GLY A 429 -26.03 -48.04 -13.25
C GLY A 429 -25.87 -47.98 -11.74
N ILE A 430 -26.86 -48.53 -11.04
CA ILE A 430 -26.79 -48.77 -9.59
C ILE A 430 -26.72 -50.27 -9.34
N ALA A 431 -25.78 -50.68 -8.48
CA ALA A 431 -25.70 -52.03 -7.96
C ALA A 431 -25.91 -52.00 -6.44
N LYS A 432 -26.63 -52.98 -5.91
CA LYS A 432 -26.74 -53.24 -4.48
C LYS A 432 -25.72 -54.32 -4.13
N GLY A 433 -24.84 -54.04 -3.17
CA GLY A 433 -23.81 -54.99 -2.77
C GLY A 433 -24.39 -56.30 -2.21
N SER A 434 -23.82 -57.41 -2.65
CA SER A 434 -24.09 -58.79 -2.22
C SER A 434 -22.86 -59.42 -1.55
N GLY A 435 -21.92 -58.59 -1.08
CA GLY A 435 -20.70 -59.04 -0.39
C GLY A 435 -19.54 -59.25 -1.36
N SER A 436 -18.93 -60.43 -1.34
CA SER A 436 -17.71 -60.70 -2.09
C SER A 436 -17.88 -61.84 -3.09
N PHE A 437 -17.17 -61.74 -4.22
CA PHE A 437 -17.07 -62.80 -5.20
C PHE A 437 -15.61 -63.22 -5.33
N SER A 438 -15.35 -64.53 -5.37
CA SER A 438 -14.02 -65.08 -5.55
C SER A 438 -13.86 -65.81 -6.86
N TYR A 439 -12.77 -65.52 -7.57
CA TYR A 439 -12.43 -66.18 -8.84
C TYR A 439 -10.93 -66.41 -8.94
N LYS A 440 -10.52 -67.32 -9.84
CA LYS A 440 -9.11 -67.48 -10.23
C LYS A 440 -8.84 -66.65 -11.48
N ASN A 441 -7.79 -65.84 -11.46
CA ASN A 441 -7.36 -65.12 -12.67
C ASN A 441 -6.68 -66.08 -13.67
N GLY A 442 -6.27 -65.56 -14.83
CA GLY A 442 -5.57 -66.34 -15.86
C GLY A 442 -4.23 -66.98 -15.43
N PHE A 443 -3.70 -66.62 -14.26
CA PHE A 443 -2.50 -67.22 -13.66
C PHE A 443 -2.82 -68.20 -12.51
N GLY A 444 -4.10 -68.53 -12.31
CA GLY A 444 -4.55 -69.42 -11.24
C GLY A 444 -4.62 -68.79 -9.85
N ALA A 445 -4.24 -67.51 -9.69
CA ALA A 445 -4.27 -66.81 -8.40
C ALA A 445 -5.71 -66.47 -8.00
N LYS A 446 -6.10 -66.81 -6.76
CA LYS A 446 -7.39 -66.45 -6.17
C LYS A 446 -7.46 -64.92 -5.98
N ARG A 447 -8.55 -64.32 -6.46
CA ARG A 447 -8.90 -62.92 -6.27
C ARG A 447 -10.25 -62.85 -5.57
N ILE A 448 -10.44 -61.79 -4.79
CA ILE A 448 -11.69 -61.46 -4.10
C ILE A 448 -12.04 -60.04 -4.53
N VAL A 449 -13.26 -59.85 -5.02
CA VAL A 449 -13.77 -58.58 -5.53
C VAL A 449 -15.14 -58.30 -4.94
N PRO A 450 -15.59 -57.04 -4.91
CA PRO A 450 -16.96 -56.71 -4.55
C PRO A 450 -17.95 -57.38 -5.50
N SER A 451 -19.03 -57.92 -4.94
CA SER A 451 -20.15 -58.53 -5.65
C SER A 451 -21.41 -57.72 -5.44
N GLY A 452 -22.24 -57.57 -6.47
CA GLY A 452 -23.49 -56.84 -6.31
C GLY A 452 -24.50 -57.11 -7.40
N LYS A 453 -25.78 -56.96 -7.06
CA LYS A 453 -26.90 -57.06 -7.97
C LYS A 453 -27.21 -55.72 -8.62
N VAL A 454 -27.16 -55.67 -9.94
CA VAL A 454 -27.55 -54.52 -10.75
C VAL A 454 -29.05 -54.29 -10.62
N LEU A 455 -29.43 -53.11 -10.15
CA LEU A 455 -30.83 -52.70 -9.99
C LEU A 455 -31.36 -51.94 -11.20
N LEU A 456 -30.51 -51.10 -11.80
CA LEU A 456 -30.85 -50.28 -12.95
C LEU A 456 -29.59 -49.92 -13.73
N THR A 457 -29.73 -49.73 -15.04
CA THR A 457 -28.65 -49.23 -15.92
C THR A 457 -29.18 -48.12 -16.82
N THR A 458 -28.28 -47.36 -17.43
CA THR A 458 -28.58 -46.65 -18.68
C THR A 458 -28.99 -47.66 -19.75
N ASP A 459 -29.84 -47.21 -20.67
CA ASP A 459 -30.31 -48.02 -21.80
C ASP A 459 -29.20 -48.21 -22.83
#